data_AF-A0A9D6NZE1-F1
#
_entry.id   AF-A0A9D6NZE1-F1
#
_cell.length_a   1.000
_cell.length_b   1.000
_cell.length_c   1.000
_cell.angle_alpha   90.00
_cell.angle_beta   90.00
_cell.angle_gamma   90.00
#
_symmetry.space_group_name_H-M   'P 1'
#
loop_
_entity.id
_entity.type
_entity.pdbx_description
1 polymer ?
#
loop_
_entity_poly.entity_id
_entity_poly.type
_entity_poly.pdbx_seq_one_letter_code
_entity_poly.pdbx_strand_id
1 'polypeptide(L)' 'TCTCGAVYHTRSTKPTLHVDVCASCHPFFTGQQKLMDTAGRVEKFRRKYTRKTPTK' A
#
# COMPACT_ATOMS: atom_id res chain seq x y z
N THR A 1 -8.74 2.41 20.61
CA THR A 1 -7.77 1.32 20.36
C THR A 1 -7.60 1.16 18.86
N CYS A 2 -6.37 0.90 18.40
CA CYS A 2 -6.15 0.57 17.00
C CYS A 2 -6.29 -0.94 16.74
N THR A 3 -6.63 -1.33 15.51
CA THR A 3 -6.69 -2.72 15.03
C THR A 3 -5.40 -3.49 15.31
N CYS A 4 -4.27 -2.78 15.41
CA CYS A 4 -2.97 -3.30 15.76
C CYS A 4 -2.76 -3.62 17.26
N GLY A 5 -3.76 -3.36 18.11
CA GLY A 5 -3.66 -3.49 19.57
C GLY A 5 -2.94 -2.35 20.28
N ALA A 6 -2.42 -1.35 19.55
CA ALA A 6 -1.74 -0.21 20.15
C ALA A 6 -2.72 0.68 20.94
N VAL A 7 -2.34 1.01 22.18
CA VAL A 7 -3.03 1.94 23.07
C VAL A 7 -2.26 3.25 23.10
N TYR A 8 -2.91 4.32 22.67
CA TYR A 8 -2.33 5.66 22.67
C TYR A 8 -2.95 6.50 23.78
N HIS A 9 -2.12 7.00 24.69
CA HIS A 9 -2.52 7.97 25.69
C HIS A 9 -2.47 9.36 25.08
N THR A 10 -3.55 9.73 24.38
CA THR A 10 -3.70 11.07 23.79
C THR A 10 -4.62 11.94 24.64
N ARG A 11 -4.39 13.26 24.60
CA ARG A 11 -5.30 14.25 25.21
C ARG A 11 -6.50 14.48 24.30
N SER A 12 -7.34 13.46 24.15
CA SER A 12 -8.59 13.52 23.38
C SER A 12 -9.72 14.03 24.26
N THR A 13 -10.61 14.87 23.70
CA THR A 13 -11.87 15.25 24.35
C THR A 13 -12.90 14.13 24.35
N LYS A 14 -12.69 13.10 23.52
CA LYS A 14 -13.51 11.87 23.48
C LYS A 14 -12.84 10.76 24.27
N PRO A 15 -13.59 10.04 25.14
CA PRO A 15 -13.05 9.00 26.01
C PRO A 15 -12.65 7.73 25.24
N THR A 16 -13.30 7.43 24.12
CA THR A 16 -12.99 6.28 23.27
C THR A 16 -12.74 6.73 21.84
N LEU A 17 -11.58 6.32 21.29
CA LEU A 17 -11.19 6.60 19.91
C LEU A 17 -10.77 5.29 19.25
N HIS A 18 -11.54 4.84 18.27
CA HIS A 18 -11.21 3.70 17.42
C HIS A 18 -10.51 4.21 16.16
N VAL A 19 -9.36 3.63 15.83
CA VAL A 19 -8.52 4.07 14.71
C VAL A 19 -8.09 2.85 13.91
N ASP A 20 -8.31 2.84 12.59
CA ASP A 20 -8.02 1.65 11.79
C ASP A 20 -6.52 1.44 11.54
N VAL A 21 -5.74 2.53 11.48
CA VAL A 21 -4.31 2.47 11.20
C VAL A 21 -3.53 3.40 12.14
N CYS A 22 -2.53 2.82 12.79
CA CYS A 22 -1.67 3.44 13.79
C CYS A 22 -0.27 3.72 13.22
N ALA A 23 0.51 4.59 13.87
CA ALA A 23 1.90 4.84 13.47
C ALA A 23 2.76 3.56 13.50
N SER A 24 2.42 2.59 14.36
CA SER A 24 3.10 1.30 14.42
C SER A 24 2.73 0.34 13.28
N CYS A 25 1.66 0.60 12.51
CA CYS A 25 1.20 -0.32 11.47
C CYS A 25 0.97 0.31 10.11
N HIS A 26 1.05 1.63 9.97
CA HIS A 26 1.00 2.23 8.64
C HIS A 26 2.28 1.85 7.87
N PRO A 27 2.18 1.21 6.69
CA PRO A 27 3.33 0.75 5.89
C PRO A 27 4.37 1.85 5.60
N PHE A 28 3.94 3.10 5.63
CA PHE A 28 4.80 4.29 5.54
C PHE A 28 5.79 4.40 6.71
N PHE A 29 5.34 4.16 7.95
CA PHE A 29 6.17 4.29 9.15
C PHE A 29 6.99 3.03 9.43
N THR A 30 6.52 1.85 9.02
CA THR A 30 7.25 0.59 9.17
C THR A 30 8.34 0.39 8.11
N GLY A 31 8.55 1.37 7.22
CA GLY A 31 9.69 1.43 6.30
C GLY A 31 9.65 0.44 5.15
N GLN A 32 8.62 -0.41 5.06
CA GLN A 32 8.46 -1.31 3.93
C GLN A 32 7.80 -0.56 2.78
N GLN A 33 8.62 0.23 2.08
CA GLN A 33 8.26 0.74 0.77
C GLN A 33 8.01 -0.46 -0.14
N LYS A 34 6.72 -0.76 -0.38
CA LYS A 34 6.31 -1.70 -1.41
C LYS A 34 6.79 -1.10 -2.74
N LEU A 35 7.99 -1.48 -3.17
CA LEU A 35 8.49 -1.23 -4.51
C LEU A 35 7.40 -1.74 -5.44
N MET A 36 6.64 -0.84 -6.04
CA MET A 36 5.68 -1.22 -7.05
C MET A 36 6.51 -1.64 -8.26
N ASP A 37 6.74 -2.94 -8.37
CA ASP A 37 7.48 -3.58 -9.46
C ASP A 37 6.99 -3.07 -10.82
N THR A 38 7.80 -2.19 -11.42
CA THR A 38 7.65 -1.69 -12.79
C THR A 38 7.77 -2.82 -13.81
N ALA A 39 8.30 -3.97 -13.42
CA ALA A 39 8.40 -5.19 -14.22
C ALA A 39 7.05 -5.63 -14.83
N GLY A 40 5.95 -5.60 -14.06
CA GLY A 40 4.64 -6.01 -14.54
C GLY A 40 4.02 -5.06 -15.57
N ARG A 41 4.41 -3.78 -15.57
CA ARG A 41 3.93 -2.78 -16.52
C ARG A 41 4.64 -2.93 -17.88
N VAL A 42 5.93 -3.25 -17.88
CA VAL A 42 6.70 -3.58 -19.09
C VAL A 42 6.21 -4.87 -19.73
N GLU A 43 5.90 -5.90 -18.94
CA GLU A 43 5.40 -7.15 -19.49
C GLU A 43 4.00 -7.01 -20.11
N LYS A 44 3.10 -6.23 -19.48
CA LYS A 44 1.79 -5.89 -20.07
C LYS A 44 1.93 -5.08 -21.37
N PHE A 45 2.92 -4.19 -21.45
CA PHE A 45 3.22 -3.46 -22.68
C PHE A 45 3.70 -4.42 -23.77
N ARG A 46 4.71 -5.25 -23.49
CA ARG A 46 5.22 -6.26 -24.44
C ARG A 46 4.09 -7.16 -24.99
N ARG A 47 3.21 -7.68 -24.12
CA ARG A 47 2.06 -8.52 -24.51
C ARG A 47 1.03 -7.81 -25.43
N LYS A 48 0.86 -6.49 -25.31
CA LYS A 48 -0.07 -5.72 -26.17
C LYS A 48 0.48 -5.44 -27.57
N TYR A 49 1.79 -5.24 -27.71
CA TYR A 49 2.39 -4.77 -28.97
C TYR A 49 3.05 -5.88 -29.82
N THR A 50 3.35 -7.06 -29.28
CA THR A 50 3.91 -8.17 -30.08
C THR A 50 2.92 -8.89 -31.01
N ARG A 51 1.59 -8.69 -30.86
CA ARG A 51 0.58 -9.36 -31.70
C ARG A 51 0.17 -8.56 -32.96
N LYS A 52 0.89 -7.51 -33.33
CA LYS A 52 0.57 -6.65 -34.50
C LYS A 52 1.71 -6.47 -35.49
N THR A 53 2.51 -7.50 -35.74
CA THR A 53 3.23 -7.58 -37.02
C THR A 53 2.33 -8.35 -37.99
N PRO A 54 1.62 -7.68 -38.92
CA PRO A 54 1.07 -8.39 -40.06
C PRO A 54 2.27 -8.86 -40.87
N THR A 55 2.55 -10.16 -40.78
CA THR A 55 3.42 -10.85 -41.70
C THR A 55 2.90 -10.57 -43.11
N LYS A 56 3.74 -9.97 -43.94
CA LYS A 56 3.57 -9.99 -45.39
C LYS A 56 3.36 -11.41 -45.88
#